data_AF-A0A2E9U468-F1
#
_entry.id   AF-A0A2E9U468-F1
#
_cell.length_a   1.000
_cell.length_b   1.000
_cell.length_c   1.000
_cell.angle_alpha   90.00
_cell.angle_beta   90.00
_cell.angle_gamma   90.00
#
_symmetry.space_group_name_H-M   'P 1'
#
loop_
_entity.id
_entity.type
_entity.pdbx_description
1 polymer ?
#
loop_
_entity_poly.entity_id
_entity_poly.type
_entity_poly.pdbx_seq_one_letter_code
_entity_poly.pdbx_strand_id
1 'polypeptide(L)'
;MDNKEIFNVFFREKPAMMLVELKNAKSEVYASSLAKCVDCTYSHVVKILQEMEKSGLVNFEKQGRLKLLTLTKTGSEIADHIDGIRITL
;
A
#
# COMPACT_ATOMS: atom_id res chain seq x y z
N MET A 1 8.46 3.69 24.33
CA MET A 1 8.17 4.02 22.93
C MET A 1 6.91 3.28 22.57
N ASP A 2 5.93 3.98 22.02
CA ASP A 2 4.73 3.33 21.47
C ASP A 2 5.18 2.42 20.31
N ASN A 3 4.52 1.28 20.12
CA ASN A 3 4.78 0.32 19.04
C ASN A 3 4.80 1.03 17.66
N LYS A 4 3.96 2.05 17.54
CA LYS A 4 3.91 2.95 16.38
C LYS A 4 5.20 3.76 16.18
N GLU A 5 5.85 4.21 17.25
CA GLU A 5 7.09 5.00 17.16
C GLU A 5 8.25 4.16 16.62
N ILE A 6 8.42 2.93 17.10
CA ILE A 6 9.51 2.07 16.63
C ILE A 6 9.28 1.58 15.20
N PHE A 7 8.04 1.28 14.81
CA PHE A 7 7.71 0.94 13.42
C PHE A 7 8.11 2.08 12.47
N ASN A 8 7.86 3.32 12.87
CA ASN A 8 8.17 4.52 12.08
C ASN A 8 9.67 4.85 11.97
N VAL A 9 10.52 4.24 12.82
CA VAL A 9 11.99 4.30 12.66
C VAL A 9 12.44 3.46 11.48
N PHE A 10 11.82 2.29 11.27
CA PHE A 10 12.17 1.37 10.18
C PHE A 10 11.44 1.68 8.88
N PHE A 11 10.16 2.03 8.97
CA PHE A 11 9.27 2.19 7.82
C PHE A 11 8.68 3.58 7.74
N ARG A 12 8.48 4.06 6.51
CA ARG A 12 7.54 5.15 6.27
C ARG A 12 6.13 4.56 6.38
N GLU A 13 5.41 4.95 7.43
CA GLU A 13 4.08 4.40 7.78
C GLU A 13 3.14 4.34 6.57
N LYS A 14 2.92 5.47 5.90
CA LYS A 14 1.92 5.58 4.82
C LYS A 14 2.21 4.62 3.66
N PRO A 15 3.42 4.61 3.04
CA PRO A 15 3.76 3.61 2.02
C PRO A 15 3.64 2.15 2.49
N ALA A 16 4.05 1.85 3.72
CA ALA A 16 3.95 0.48 4.25
C ALA A 16 2.48 0.06 4.40
N MET A 17 1.67 0.95 4.96
CA MET A 17 0.24 0.71 5.13
C MET A 17 -0.51 0.62 3.79
N MET A 18 -0.08 1.31 2.74
CA MET A 18 -0.70 1.18 1.42
C MET A 18 -0.71 -0.28 0.92
N LEU A 19 0.38 -1.03 1.09
CA LEU A 19 0.42 -2.46 0.70
C LEU A 19 -0.49 -3.31 1.58
N VAL A 20 -0.50 -3.06 2.90
CA VAL A 20 -1.33 -3.81 3.85
C VAL A 20 -2.83 -3.57 3.61
N GLU A 21 -3.22 -2.33 3.35
CA GLU A 21 -4.61 -1.98 3.02
C GLU A 21 -5.05 -2.60 1.69
N LEU A 22 -4.19 -2.62 0.68
CA LEU A 22 -4.48 -3.32 -0.59
C LEU A 22 -4.67 -4.83 -0.38
N LYS A 23 -3.92 -5.45 0.53
CA LYS A 23 -4.04 -6.88 0.85
C LYS A 23 -5.33 -7.20 1.62
N ASN A 24 -5.74 -6.31 2.52
CA ASN A 24 -6.96 -6.48 3.32
C ASN A 24 -8.24 -6.08 2.57
N ALA A 25 -8.11 -5.45 1.40
CA ALA A 25 -9.25 -5.07 0.59
C ALA A 25 -10.01 -6.30 0.06
N LYS A 26 -11.33 -6.30 0.26
CA LYS A 26 -12.23 -7.38 -0.20
C LYS A 26 -12.56 -7.30 -1.69
N SER A 27 -12.19 -6.21 -2.34
CA SER A 27 -12.43 -5.92 -3.74
C SER A 27 -11.28 -5.09 -4.29
N GLU A 28 -11.22 -4.96 -5.60
CA GLU A 28 -10.28 -4.06 -6.27
C GLU A 28 -10.37 -2.64 -5.71
N VAL A 29 -9.22 -2.00 -5.55
CA VAL A 29 -9.10 -0.70 -4.88
C VAL A 29 -8.78 0.39 -5.89
N TYR A 30 -9.55 1.46 -5.86
CA TYR A 30 -9.19 2.68 -6.58
C TYR A 30 -8.11 3.46 -5.83
N ALA A 31 -7.13 4.01 -6.55
CA ALA A 31 -6.09 4.86 -5.98
C ALA A 31 -6.66 6.05 -5.18
N SER A 32 -7.81 6.59 -5.58
CA SER A 32 -8.51 7.66 -4.87
C SER A 32 -9.07 7.22 -3.51
N SER A 33 -9.59 6.00 -3.42
CA SER A 33 -10.06 5.40 -2.16
C SER A 33 -8.88 5.09 -1.23
N LEU A 34 -7.79 4.55 -1.77
CA LEU A 34 -6.57 4.31 -1.02
C LEU A 34 -6.00 5.60 -0.43
N ALA A 35 -5.95 6.67 -1.22
CA ALA A 35 -5.44 7.97 -0.77
C ALA A 35 -6.22 8.56 0.42
N LYS A 36 -7.54 8.36 0.46
CA LYS A 36 -8.37 8.73 1.61
C LYS A 36 -8.06 7.88 2.83
N CYS A 37 -7.87 6.58 2.64
CA CYS A 37 -7.57 5.63 3.72
C CYS A 37 -6.24 5.94 4.41
N VAL A 38 -5.18 6.24 3.64
CA VAL A 38 -3.85 6.55 4.18
C VAL A 38 -3.62 8.04 4.47
N ASP A 39 -4.68 8.85 4.44
CA ASP A 39 -4.65 10.29 4.70
C ASP A 39 -3.57 11.04 3.88
N CYS A 40 -3.56 10.84 2.56
CA CYS A 40 -2.54 11.45 1.69
C CYS A 40 -3.15 12.04 0.42
N THR A 41 -2.44 12.99 -0.20
CA THR A 41 -2.89 13.56 -1.47
C THR A 41 -2.83 12.51 -2.56
N TYR A 42 -3.82 12.54 -3.46
CA TYR A 42 -3.90 11.60 -4.58
C TYR A 42 -2.61 11.58 -5.41
N SER A 43 -2.05 12.75 -5.73
CA SER A 43 -0.83 12.87 -6.53
C SER A 43 0.38 12.22 -5.86
N HIS A 44 0.49 12.28 -4.53
CA HIS A 44 1.58 11.64 -3.81
C HIS A 44 1.41 10.11 -3.78
N VAL A 45 0.19 9.64 -3.53
CA VAL A 45 -0.15 8.21 -3.55
C VAL A 45 0.11 7.59 -4.91
N VAL A 46 -0.30 8.26 -6.00
CA VAL A 46 -0.03 7.78 -7.37
C VAL A 46 1.46 7.66 -7.63
N LYS A 47 2.29 8.62 -7.20
CA LYS A 47 3.75 8.53 -7.35
C LYS A 47 4.32 7.31 -6.63
N ILE A 48 3.89 7.07 -5.39
CA ILE A 48 4.33 5.89 -4.61
C ILE A 48 3.91 4.59 -5.30
N LEU A 49 2.66 4.50 -5.74
CA LEU A 49 2.14 3.32 -6.43
C LEU A 49 2.85 3.06 -7.76
N GLN A 50 3.27 4.09 -8.49
CA GLN A 50 4.09 3.94 -9.69
C GLN A 50 5.47 3.33 -9.38
N GLU A 51 6.11 3.71 -8.27
CA GLU A 51 7.37 3.07 -7.86
C GLU A 51 7.16 1.62 -7.40
N MET A 52 6.04 1.33 -6.74
CA MET A 52 5.65 -0.03 -6.38
C MET A 52 5.36 -0.91 -7.61
N GLU A 53 4.71 -0.35 -8.64
CA GLU A 53 4.47 -1.02 -9.93
C GLU A 53 5.79 -1.35 -10.63
N LYS A 54 6.70 -0.37 -10.73
CA LYS A 54 8.05 -0.59 -11.29
C LYS A 54 8.82 -1.67 -10.55
N SER A 55 8.60 -1.80 -9.24
CA SER A 55 9.21 -2.81 -8.38
C SER A 55 8.46 -4.16 -8.39
N GLY A 56 7.39 -4.28 -9.17
CA GLY A 56 6.61 -5.51 -9.30
C GLY A 56 5.76 -5.86 -8.07
N LEU A 57 5.37 -4.88 -7.26
CA LEU A 57 4.58 -5.09 -6.04
C LEU A 57 3.07 -4.90 -6.26
N VAL A 58 2.69 -4.01 -7.17
CA VAL A 58 1.29 -3.74 -7.52
C VAL A 58 1.13 -3.75 -9.03
N ASN A 59 -0.07 -4.06 -9.49
CA ASN A 59 -0.49 -3.89 -10.87
C ASN A 59 -1.51 -2.75 -10.97
N PHE A 60 -1.44 -1.98 -12.05
CA PHE A 60 -2.52 -1.08 -12.43
C PHE A 60 -3.31 -1.68 -13.59
N GLU A 61 -4.57 -2.01 -13.34
CA GLU A 61 -5.50 -2.39 -14.38
C GLU A 61 -6.21 -1.15 -14.92
N LYS A 62 -6.07 -0.91 -16.22
CA LYS A 62 -6.79 0.17 -16.91
C LYS A 62 -8.21 -0.29 -17.20
N GLN A 63 -9.19 0.23 -16.44
CA GLN A 63 -10.59 0.29 -16.85
C GLN A 63 -10.94 1.72 -17.27
N GLY A 64 -10.70 2.03 -18.54
CA GLY A 64 -10.93 3.37 -19.10
C GLY A 64 -10.05 4.44 -18.45
N ARG A 65 -10.64 5.46 -17.81
CA ARG A 65 -9.92 6.50 -17.07
C ARG A 65 -9.55 6.08 -15.64
N LEU A 66 -10.15 5.00 -15.15
CA LEU A 66 -9.93 4.50 -13.80
C LEU A 66 -8.81 3.47 -13.82
N LYS A 67 -7.95 3.57 -12.80
CA LYS A 67 -6.89 2.59 -12.55
C LYS A 67 -7.23 1.82 -11.29
N LEU A 68 -7.58 0.55 -11.46
CA LEU A 68 -7.78 -0.39 -10.35
C LEU A 68 -6.41 -0.92 -9.93
N LEU A 69 -6.21 -1.03 -8.62
CA LEU A 69 -4.97 -1.53 -8.01
C LEU A 69 -5.20 -2.94 -7.51
N THR A 70 -4.29 -3.83 -7.88
CA THR A 70 -4.18 -5.18 -7.33
C THR A 70 -2.75 -5.44 -6.88
N LEU A 71 -2.57 -6.30 -5.88
CA LEU A 71 -1.24 -6.75 -5.49
C LEU A 71 -0.77 -7.83 -6.46
N THR A 72 0.54 -7.82 -6.75
CA THR A 72 1.18 -9.01 -7.30
C THR A 72 1.32 -10.07 -6.21
N LYS A 73 1.70 -11.30 -6.57
CA LYS A 73 2.05 -12.33 -5.59
C LYS A 73 3.14 -11.84 -4.62
N THR A 74 4.22 -11.27 -5.16
CA THR A 74 5.31 -10.70 -4.37
C THR A 74 4.83 -9.55 -3.47
N GLY A 75 3.97 -8.66 -4.00
CA GLY A 75 3.38 -7.58 -3.21
C GLY A 75 2.55 -8.09 -2.03
N SER A 76 1.78 -9.15 -2.23
CA SER A 76 1.01 -9.80 -1.15
C SER A 76 1.93 -10.39 -0.08
N GLU A 77 2.97 -11.12 -0.47
CA GLU A 77 3.93 -11.71 0.48
C GLU A 77 4.64 -10.63 1.29
N ILE A 78 5.05 -9.52 0.66
CA ILE A 78 5.67 -8.39 1.37
C ILE A 78 4.67 -7.71 2.31
N ALA A 79 3.42 -7.52 1.88
CA ALA A 79 2.37 -6.96 2.72
C ALA A 79 2.17 -7.79 3.99
N ASP A 80 2.18 -9.12 3.89
CA ASP A 80 2.06 -10.03 5.04
C ASP A 80 3.24 -9.89 6.02
N HIS A 81 4.47 -9.80 5.52
CA HIS A 81 5.64 -9.58 6.38
C HIS A 81 5.56 -8.22 7.10
N ILE A 82 5.18 -7.16 6.39
CA ILE A 82 5.02 -5.82 6.98
C ILE A 82 3.94 -5.84 8.06
N ASP A 83 2.79 -6.47 7.78
CA ASP A 83 1.67 -6.56 8.72
C ASP A 83 2.07 -7.36 9.98
N GLY A 84 2.81 -8.46 9.80
CA GLY A 84 3.37 -9.25 10.90
C GLY A 84 4.36 -8.46 11.76
N ILE A 85 5.26 -7.69 11.14
CA ILE A 85 6.18 -6.81 11.86
C ILE A 85 5.41 -5.76 12.66
N ARG A 86 4.39 -5.13 12.06
CA ARG A 86 3.55 -4.11 12.72
C ARG A 86 2.79 -4.66 13.93
N ILE A 87 2.33 -5.90 13.87
CA ILE A 87 1.62 -6.57 14.98
C ILE A 87 2.59 -6.98 16.09
N THR A 88 3.82 -7.33 15.74
CA THR A 88 4.84 -7.82 16.69
C THR A 88 5.52 -6.69 17.46
N LEU A 89 5.83 -5.60 16.75
CA LEU A 89 6.42 -4.40 17.33
C LEU A 89 5.41 -3.60 18.13
#